data_AF-A0A2S4PU14-F1
#
_entry.id   AF-A0A2S4PU14-F1
#
_cell.length_a   1.000
_cell.length_b   1.000
_cell.length_c   1.000
_cell.angle_alpha   90.00
_cell.angle_beta   90.00
_cell.angle_gamma   90.00
#
_symmetry.space_group_name_H-M   'P 1'
#
loop_
_entity.id
_entity.type
_entity.pdbx_description
1 polymer ?
#
loop_
_entity_poly.entity_id
_entity_poly.type
_entity_poly.pdbx_seq_one_letter_code
_entity_poly.pdbx_strand_id
1 'polypeptide(L)'
;MTEGNVTSKKVDPASLSSTQFPLDSSRFPRNPTIPSHSSLQSHSTTAVSSVNIQTLAFPDGSRGTFSTAPTSPSSSICGISDVQNTPKNKYKHINDSDDGFSVASQRSFLRPIGNLMSLLDERLQHQSPAWSSLSAQRNNVVPFGSIEVLKTQLPDFEKEFDEIDTVNSERGNEEEVIVQWKSKYKHYLILSSAGKPIYSRHGDQNLINSYIGVIQTIISFYQTSNDSLLGFSADETRFVISTYGPLYLVAISRLGESDTQLRAQLEALYMQILSTLTLPTLQQFFTSRPNIDLRRPLEGTESLLSSLADTFTKGSPSALLSSLECLVLLKSQRQTINSSLLKTRSEKLLYGLIVAGGKLVSVIRPKRHSLHPSDIQLIFNMLFEADGIRAGGGENWIPICLPGFNNRGYLYMYVSFLSASEENVNQSTWEIEGKRRNEHIAFVLISADKESFFDIKQMRDDTAAELELNGSLEIIKKAVFKGRPSLSEISNETYLSHFLYKSRTNVQFIMPEYTANFNNLIGRRRYLHFTKNSSSSWY
;
A
#
# COMPACT_ATOMS: atom_id res chain seq x y z
N MET A 1 64.78 43.36 14.85
CA MET A 1 63.89 43.94 15.88
C MET A 1 62.82 42.90 16.17
N THR A 2 62.83 42.42 17.42
CA THR A 2 61.87 41.54 18.13
C THR A 2 61.57 40.15 17.56
N GLU A 3 62.33 39.18 18.07
CA GLU A 3 62.03 37.74 18.19
C GLU A 3 60.89 37.45 19.18
N GLY A 4 60.26 36.27 19.08
CA GLY A 4 59.34 35.75 20.09
C GLY A 4 58.83 34.33 19.80
N ASN A 5 59.58 33.32 20.25
CA ASN A 5 59.22 31.91 20.42
C ASN A 5 57.85 31.70 21.11
N VAL A 6 57.05 30.69 20.71
CA VAL A 6 56.37 29.76 21.64
C VAL A 6 56.19 28.38 21.00
N THR A 7 56.55 27.37 21.79
CA THR A 7 56.64 25.94 21.52
C THR A 7 55.32 25.16 21.68
N SER A 8 55.31 24.02 21.01
CA SER A 8 54.34 22.91 20.98
C SER A 8 53.91 22.35 22.34
N LYS A 9 52.61 22.05 22.51
CA LYS A 9 52.07 21.20 23.58
C LYS A 9 51.41 19.93 23.01
N LYS A 10 51.93 18.81 23.47
CA LYS A 10 51.43 17.43 23.36
C LYS A 10 50.62 17.13 24.64
N VAL A 11 49.46 16.49 24.54
CA VAL A 11 48.71 15.95 25.68
C VAL A 11 48.25 14.53 25.35
N ASP A 12 48.77 13.59 26.13
CA ASP A 12 48.45 12.15 26.17
C ASP A 12 47.43 11.86 27.31
N PRO A 13 46.85 10.65 27.40
CA PRO A 13 45.54 10.38 28.02
C PRO A 13 45.61 10.04 29.52
N ALA A 14 44.49 10.21 30.24
CA ALA A 14 44.39 9.95 31.68
C ALA A 14 43.70 8.61 32.01
N SER A 15 44.35 7.85 32.90
CA SER A 15 43.95 6.56 33.47
C SER A 15 43.40 6.68 34.91
N LEU A 16 42.67 5.65 35.34
CA LEU A 16 41.95 5.44 36.61
C LEU A 16 42.78 5.44 37.92
N SER A 17 42.12 5.80 39.04
CA SER A 17 42.26 5.21 40.41
C SER A 17 41.07 5.71 41.27
N SER A 18 40.14 4.86 41.73
CA SER A 18 40.10 3.97 42.91
C SER A 18 40.11 4.68 44.28
N THR A 19 38.94 4.81 44.91
CA THR A 19 38.81 5.14 46.33
C THR A 19 37.78 4.20 46.99
N GLN A 20 38.24 3.47 48.01
CA GLN A 20 37.48 2.56 48.87
C GLN A 20 36.78 3.30 50.03
N PHE A 21 35.92 2.52 50.73
CA PHE A 21 35.37 2.63 52.11
C PHE A 21 33.87 2.92 52.20
N PRO A 22 33.16 2.44 53.25
CA PRO A 22 33.26 1.14 53.93
C PRO A 22 31.88 0.45 54.10
N LEU A 23 31.91 -0.84 54.48
CA LEU A 23 30.76 -1.60 54.96
C LEU A 23 30.28 -1.05 56.31
N ASP A 24 28.97 -0.80 56.45
CA ASP A 24 28.30 -1.15 57.69
C ASP A 24 26.84 -1.56 57.49
N SER A 25 26.45 -2.45 58.39
CA SER A 25 25.30 -3.31 58.49
C SER A 25 23.97 -2.60 58.77
N SER A 26 22.87 -3.06 58.16
CA SER A 26 21.64 -3.48 58.86
C SER A 26 20.40 -3.61 57.95
N ARG A 27 19.71 -4.75 58.12
CA ARG A 27 18.26 -5.00 57.94
C ARG A 27 17.67 -5.03 56.51
N PHE A 28 17.68 -6.23 55.93
CA PHE A 28 16.67 -6.68 54.98
C PHE A 28 15.41 -7.19 55.72
N PRO A 29 14.18 -6.86 55.28
CA PRO A 29 13.00 -7.62 55.65
C PRO A 29 12.80 -8.84 54.73
N ARG A 30 12.34 -9.91 55.38
CA ARG A 30 12.17 -11.28 54.91
C ARG A 30 11.07 -11.42 53.86
N ASN A 31 11.33 -12.23 52.83
CA ASN A 31 10.30 -12.92 52.04
C ASN A 31 9.62 -14.00 52.91
N PRO A 32 8.30 -14.21 52.77
CA PRO A 32 7.67 -15.45 53.20
C PRO A 32 7.81 -16.53 52.12
N THR A 33 8.29 -17.68 52.55
CA THR A 33 8.31 -18.99 51.87
C THR A 33 6.87 -19.51 51.66
N ILE A 34 6.60 -20.31 50.61
CA ILE A 34 6.26 -21.77 50.61
C ILE A 34 5.41 -22.01 49.32
N PRO A 35 5.29 -23.20 48.67
CA PRO A 35 6.13 -24.42 48.62
C PRO A 35 6.52 -24.86 47.19
N SER A 36 7.49 -25.77 47.13
CA SER A 36 7.78 -26.67 46.01
C SER A 36 6.74 -27.78 45.83
N HIS A 37 6.52 -28.19 44.58
CA HIS A 37 6.17 -29.52 44.04
C HIS A 37 5.02 -29.50 43.03
N SER A 38 5.36 -29.62 41.74
CA SER A 38 4.98 -30.80 40.94
C SER A 38 5.51 -30.66 39.51
N SER A 39 6.08 -31.76 39.03
CA SER A 39 6.56 -32.00 37.68
C SER A 39 5.48 -31.74 36.62
N LEU A 40 5.68 -30.72 35.78
CA LEU A 40 4.89 -30.57 34.56
C LEU A 40 5.46 -31.53 33.50
N GLN A 41 4.79 -32.66 33.31
CA GLN A 41 4.97 -33.53 32.15
C GLN A 41 4.50 -32.79 30.90
N SER A 42 5.36 -32.73 29.88
CA SER A 42 4.98 -32.30 28.54
C SER A 42 4.15 -33.40 27.86
N HIS A 43 2.92 -33.09 27.44
CA HIS A 43 2.16 -33.95 26.54
C HIS A 43 2.16 -33.36 25.13
N SER A 44 2.37 -34.24 24.15
CA SER A 44 2.31 -33.94 22.73
C SER A 44 0.88 -33.56 22.31
N THR A 45 0.70 -32.35 21.77
CA THR A 45 -0.58 -31.95 21.16
C THR A 45 -0.61 -32.39 19.70
N THR A 46 -1.17 -33.56 19.42
CA THR A 46 -1.57 -33.94 18.05
C THR A 46 -2.97 -33.38 17.81
N ALA A 47 -3.08 -32.31 17.01
CA ALA A 47 -4.36 -31.79 16.57
C ALA A 47 -4.95 -32.73 15.50
N VAL A 48 -5.95 -33.52 15.86
CA VAL A 48 -6.73 -34.35 14.93
C VAL A 48 -7.92 -33.54 14.43
N SER A 49 -8.10 -33.44 13.12
CA SER A 49 -9.22 -32.76 12.46
C SER A 49 -10.57 -33.40 12.83
N SER A 50 -11.55 -32.58 13.22
CA SER A 50 -12.92 -33.03 13.46
C SER A 50 -13.62 -33.35 12.14
N VAL A 51 -13.83 -34.64 11.86
CA VAL A 51 -14.75 -35.11 10.81
C VAL A 51 -16.18 -35.02 11.36
N ASN A 52 -17.05 -34.29 10.67
CA ASN A 52 -18.46 -34.16 11.03
C ASN A 52 -19.20 -35.46 10.64
N ILE A 53 -19.58 -36.28 11.62
CA ILE A 53 -20.34 -37.51 11.40
C ILE A 53 -21.79 -37.24 11.81
N GLN A 54 -22.71 -37.28 10.84
CA GLN A 54 -24.14 -37.25 11.13
C GLN A 54 -24.65 -38.68 11.36
N THR A 55 -25.26 -38.91 12.52
CA THR A 55 -26.06 -40.12 12.81
C THR A 55 -27.53 -39.82 12.56
N LEU A 56 -28.19 -40.59 11.69
CA LEU A 56 -29.65 -40.65 11.58
C LEU A 56 -30.15 -41.97 12.19
N ALA A 57 -31.26 -41.88 12.92
CA ALA A 57 -31.97 -43.04 13.44
C ALA A 57 -33.15 -43.35 12.50
N PHE A 58 -33.28 -44.61 12.08
CA PHE A 58 -34.42 -45.05 11.28
C PHE A 58 -35.63 -45.34 12.19
N PRO A 59 -36.86 -45.27 11.67
CA PRO A 59 -38.09 -45.56 12.44
C PRO A 59 -38.17 -47.00 12.99
N ASP A 60 -37.27 -47.90 12.58
CA ASP A 60 -37.15 -49.28 13.05
C ASP A 60 -36.17 -49.45 14.24
N GLY A 61 -35.54 -48.37 14.70
CA GLY A 61 -34.64 -48.38 15.86
C GLY A 61 -33.17 -48.68 15.54
N SER A 62 -32.79 -48.91 14.29
CA SER A 62 -31.39 -49.07 13.90
C SER A 62 -30.69 -47.72 13.65
N ARG A 63 -29.37 -47.65 13.94
CA ARG A 63 -28.51 -46.46 13.77
C ARG A 63 -27.36 -46.78 12.83
N GLY A 64 -27.16 -45.96 11.79
CA GLY A 64 -26.02 -46.04 10.87
C GLY A 64 -25.30 -44.70 10.70
N THR A 65 -24.01 -44.72 10.37
CA THR A 65 -23.16 -43.55 10.12
C THR A 65 -22.63 -43.56 8.68
N PHE A 66 -22.67 -42.42 7.99
CA PHE A 66 -22.05 -42.24 6.66
C PHE A 66 -21.24 -40.93 6.62
N SER A 67 -20.17 -40.91 5.82
CA SER A 67 -19.31 -39.75 5.60
C SER A 67 -19.52 -39.20 4.19
N THR A 68 -19.88 -37.93 4.06
CA THR A 68 -20.09 -37.26 2.75
C THR A 68 -19.21 -36.02 2.60
N ALA A 69 -18.52 -35.91 1.46
CA ALA A 69 -17.71 -34.76 1.08
C ALA A 69 -18.57 -33.52 0.72
N PRO A 70 -18.08 -32.28 0.94
CA PRO A 70 -18.91 -31.09 0.73
C PRO A 70 -18.90 -30.65 -0.75
N THR A 71 -19.96 -31.00 -1.46
CA THR A 71 -20.42 -30.27 -2.66
C THR A 71 -21.60 -29.39 -2.26
N SER A 72 -21.48 -28.08 -2.45
CA SER A 72 -22.53 -27.09 -2.20
C SER A 72 -23.72 -27.28 -3.14
N PRO A 73 -24.97 -27.14 -2.64
CA PRO A 73 -26.00 -26.56 -3.48
C PRO A 73 -26.87 -25.52 -2.75
N SER A 74 -27.30 -24.57 -3.58
CA SER A 74 -28.44 -23.68 -3.46
C SER A 74 -29.73 -24.35 -2.95
N SER A 75 -30.50 -23.64 -2.11
CA SER A 75 -31.96 -23.49 -2.30
C SER A 75 -32.60 -22.53 -1.28
N SER A 76 -33.43 -21.65 -1.83
CA SER A 76 -34.66 -21.07 -1.28
C SER A 76 -35.42 -21.92 -0.26
N ILE A 77 -35.93 -21.29 0.82
CA ILE A 77 -37.13 -21.76 1.54
C ILE A 77 -38.03 -20.57 1.93
N CYS A 78 -39.33 -20.82 1.75
CA CYS A 78 -40.50 -19.96 1.93
C CYS A 78 -40.99 -19.97 3.40
N GLY A 79 -41.86 -19.00 3.72
CA GLY A 79 -42.21 -18.53 5.06
C GLY A 79 -42.88 -19.49 6.05
N ILE A 80 -42.81 -19.10 7.32
CA ILE A 80 -43.88 -19.24 8.30
C ILE A 80 -44.12 -17.85 8.91
N SER A 81 -45.39 -17.49 8.99
CA SER A 81 -45.98 -16.22 9.37
C SER A 81 -46.02 -15.99 10.89
N ASP A 82 -45.76 -14.76 11.33
CA ASP A 82 -46.46 -14.19 12.48
C ASP A 82 -46.75 -12.70 12.24
N VAL A 83 -48.01 -12.33 12.48
CA VAL A 83 -48.66 -11.08 12.13
C VAL A 83 -48.78 -10.21 13.38
N GLN A 84 -48.15 -9.03 13.43
CA GLN A 84 -48.66 -7.84 14.13
C GLN A 84 -48.22 -6.52 13.43
N ASN A 85 -49.18 -5.94 12.69
CA ASN A 85 -49.46 -4.56 12.26
C ASN A 85 -48.40 -3.41 12.32
N THR A 86 -47.87 -3.03 11.13
CA THR A 86 -47.87 -1.72 10.38
C THR A 86 -47.61 -0.34 11.07
N PRO A 87 -47.01 0.69 10.39
CA PRO A 87 -47.29 1.04 8.98
C PRO A 87 -46.13 1.46 8.03
N LYS A 88 -46.22 0.88 6.82
CA LYS A 88 -46.11 1.46 5.46
C LYS A 88 -44.94 2.41 5.15
N ASN A 89 -43.99 1.92 4.36
CA ASN A 89 -43.67 2.59 3.09
C ASN A 89 -43.23 1.60 1.99
N LYS A 90 -43.67 1.89 0.77
CA LYS A 90 -43.75 1.02 -0.42
C LYS A 90 -42.40 0.47 -0.92
N TYR A 91 -42.33 -0.84 -1.15
CA TYR A 91 -41.33 -1.43 -2.05
C TYR A 91 -41.74 -1.17 -3.51
N LYS A 92 -40.89 -0.44 -4.24
CA LYS A 92 -40.99 -0.31 -5.70
C LYS A 92 -40.16 -1.45 -6.30
N HIS A 93 -40.81 -2.32 -7.08
CA HIS A 93 -40.15 -3.27 -7.98
C HIS A 93 -39.17 -2.50 -8.88
N ILE A 94 -37.90 -2.90 -8.89
CA ILE A 94 -36.89 -2.37 -9.82
C ILE A 94 -36.82 -3.35 -11.00
N ASN A 95 -37.20 -2.87 -12.18
CA ASN A 95 -36.91 -3.51 -13.45
C ASN A 95 -35.39 -3.65 -13.64
N ASP A 96 -34.98 -4.75 -14.25
CA ASP A 96 -33.59 -5.21 -14.39
C ASP A 96 -32.80 -4.48 -15.51
N SER A 97 -33.05 -3.18 -15.72
CA SER A 97 -32.46 -2.43 -16.85
C SER A 97 -31.85 -1.07 -16.49
N ASP A 98 -31.62 -0.76 -15.21
CA ASP A 98 -31.09 0.55 -14.82
C ASP A 98 -29.71 0.40 -14.13
N ASP A 99 -28.66 0.37 -14.96
CA ASP A 99 -27.26 0.48 -14.52
C ASP A 99 -26.98 1.89 -14.03
N GLY A 100 -27.51 2.23 -12.85
CA GLY A 100 -27.23 3.51 -12.23
C GLY A 100 -25.73 3.65 -11.90
N PHE A 101 -25.19 4.86 -12.06
CA PHE A 101 -23.82 5.19 -11.69
C PHE A 101 -23.73 5.63 -10.21
N SER A 102 -22.54 5.49 -9.62
CA SER A 102 -22.18 5.81 -8.24
C SER A 102 -20.97 6.72 -8.22
N VAL A 103 -20.88 7.55 -7.17
CA VAL A 103 -19.80 8.50 -6.94
C VAL A 103 -18.90 8.08 -5.76
N ALA A 104 -19.12 6.91 -5.19
CA ALA A 104 -18.24 6.37 -4.15
C ALA A 104 -17.02 5.70 -4.80
N SER A 105 -15.82 5.84 -4.23
CA SER A 105 -14.61 5.12 -4.69
C SER A 105 -14.77 3.60 -4.59
N GLN A 106 -15.55 3.10 -3.64
CA GLN A 106 -15.80 1.68 -3.43
C GLN A 106 -17.27 1.38 -3.12
N ARG A 107 -17.69 0.12 -3.27
CA ARG A 107 -19.01 -0.36 -2.89
C ARG A 107 -18.99 -0.78 -1.43
N SER A 108 -19.79 -0.11 -0.61
CA SER A 108 -20.07 -0.54 0.75
C SER A 108 -21.00 -1.76 0.71
N PHE A 109 -20.51 -2.94 1.06
CA PHE A 109 -21.39 -4.06 1.43
C PHE A 109 -21.77 -3.88 2.90
N LEU A 110 -22.89 -3.21 3.17
CA LEU A 110 -23.49 -3.25 4.51
C LEU A 110 -24.95 -3.67 4.39
N ARG A 111 -25.24 -4.90 4.83
CA ARG A 111 -26.54 -5.25 5.41
C ARG A 111 -26.80 -4.29 6.60
N PRO A 112 -28.04 -3.95 6.93
CA PRO A 112 -28.33 -3.01 8.02
C PRO A 112 -27.70 -3.49 9.33
N ILE A 113 -26.76 -2.71 9.87
CA ILE A 113 -26.13 -2.90 11.19
C ILE A 113 -27.14 -2.45 12.25
N GLY A 114 -28.21 -3.23 12.43
CA GLY A 114 -29.24 -2.95 13.43
C GLY A 114 -29.24 -3.94 14.60
N ASN A 115 -28.67 -5.14 14.44
CA ASN A 115 -28.96 -6.25 15.35
C ASN A 115 -27.75 -7.03 15.91
N LEU A 116 -26.51 -6.57 15.67
CA LEU A 116 -25.30 -7.25 16.16
C LEU A 116 -24.66 -6.55 17.36
N MET A 117 -24.97 -5.27 17.57
CA MET A 117 -24.43 -4.48 18.69
C MET A 117 -25.04 -4.90 20.03
N SER A 118 -26.29 -5.39 20.03
CA SER A 118 -26.96 -5.94 21.21
C SER A 118 -26.42 -7.32 21.64
N LEU A 119 -25.76 -8.08 20.76
CA LEU A 119 -25.21 -9.41 21.07
C LEU A 119 -23.75 -9.37 21.51
N LEU A 120 -23.04 -8.28 21.23
CA LEU A 120 -21.67 -8.07 21.70
C LEU A 120 -21.63 -7.53 23.14
N ASP A 121 -22.69 -6.86 23.59
CA ASP A 121 -22.76 -6.27 24.93
C ASP A 121 -22.95 -7.32 26.03
N GLU A 122 -23.67 -8.41 25.75
CA GLU A 122 -23.94 -9.49 26.71
C GLU A 122 -22.72 -10.42 26.93
N ARG A 123 -21.83 -10.55 25.93
CA ARG A 123 -20.62 -11.38 26.01
C ARG A 123 -19.41 -10.70 26.67
N LEU A 124 -19.48 -9.38 26.92
CA LEU A 124 -18.41 -8.62 27.57
C LEU A 124 -18.51 -8.63 29.11
N GLN A 125 -19.62 -9.12 29.68
CA GLN A 125 -19.86 -9.11 31.13
C GLN A 125 -19.25 -10.32 31.88
N HIS A 126 -18.77 -11.35 31.17
CA HIS A 126 -18.09 -12.50 31.78
C HIS A 126 -16.60 -12.53 31.39
N GLN A 127 -15.80 -11.71 32.08
CA GLN A 127 -14.34 -11.78 31.98
C GLN A 127 -13.83 -12.97 32.80
N SER A 128 -13.20 -13.93 32.13
CA SER A 128 -12.56 -15.08 32.81
C SER A 128 -11.31 -14.62 33.60
N PRO A 129 -10.92 -15.32 34.69
CA PRO A 129 -9.70 -15.01 35.43
C PRO A 129 -8.42 -15.00 34.58
N ALA A 130 -8.41 -15.75 33.47
CA ALA A 130 -7.34 -15.75 32.48
C ALA A 130 -7.22 -14.40 31.73
N TRP A 131 -8.34 -13.72 31.50
CA TRP A 131 -8.38 -12.38 30.90
C TRP A 131 -7.81 -11.32 31.82
N SER A 132 -8.04 -11.45 33.14
CA SER A 132 -7.46 -10.60 34.17
C SER A 132 -5.94 -10.81 34.32
N SER A 133 -5.44 -12.04 34.16
CA SER A 133 -3.99 -12.32 34.16
C SER A 133 -3.27 -11.81 32.89
N LEU A 134 -3.92 -11.88 31.72
CA LEU A 134 -3.39 -11.33 30.46
C LEU A 134 -3.33 -9.80 30.47
N SER A 135 -4.32 -9.14 31.10
CA SER A 135 -4.33 -7.69 31.27
C SER A 135 -3.33 -7.21 32.34
N ALA A 136 -3.06 -8.01 33.38
CA ALA A 136 -2.00 -7.72 34.36
C ALA A 136 -0.59 -7.75 33.73
N GLN A 137 -0.35 -8.58 32.71
CA GLN A 137 0.91 -8.55 31.94
C GLN A 137 0.99 -7.41 30.92
N ARG A 138 -0.14 -6.78 30.56
CA ARG A 138 -0.21 -5.68 29.58
C ARG A 138 0.31 -4.35 30.13
N ASN A 139 0.33 -4.17 31.46
CA ASN A 139 0.74 -2.92 32.11
C ASN A 139 2.27 -2.69 32.17
N ASN A 140 3.09 -3.63 31.70
CA ASN A 140 4.55 -3.47 31.66
C ASN A 140 5.12 -3.09 30.28
N VAL A 141 4.27 -2.87 29.26
CA VAL A 141 4.75 -2.27 28.01
C VAL A 141 4.69 -0.76 28.15
N VAL A 142 5.84 -0.15 28.47
CA VAL A 142 5.98 1.31 28.39
C VAL A 142 5.56 1.73 26.96
N PRO A 143 4.55 2.60 26.77
CA PRO A 143 4.06 2.99 25.44
C PRO A 143 5.13 3.65 24.55
N PHE A 144 6.21 4.11 25.19
CA PHE A 144 7.37 4.75 24.61
C PHE A 144 8.65 3.88 24.69
N GLY A 145 8.56 2.63 25.15
CA GLY A 145 9.70 1.73 25.33
C GLY A 145 10.34 1.24 24.02
N SER A 146 9.67 1.42 22.87
CA SER A 146 10.21 1.05 21.55
C SER A 146 10.87 2.23 20.80
N ILE A 147 11.32 3.26 21.52
CA ILE A 147 12.18 4.34 20.98
C ILE A 147 13.54 3.79 20.46
N GLU A 148 13.85 2.49 20.57
CA GLU A 148 14.98 1.92 19.82
C GLU A 148 14.78 1.98 18.29
N VAL A 149 13.55 1.91 17.79
CA VAL A 149 13.26 2.10 16.34
C VAL A 149 13.48 3.56 15.90
N LEU A 150 13.52 4.51 16.84
CA LEU A 150 13.83 5.91 16.56
C LEU A 150 15.34 6.20 16.52
N LYS A 151 16.19 5.23 16.87
CA LYS A 151 17.65 5.40 16.88
C LYS A 151 18.34 5.02 15.56
N THR A 152 17.65 4.40 14.60
CA THR A 152 18.25 4.11 13.28
C THR A 152 18.40 5.42 12.52
N GLN A 153 19.53 6.11 12.69
CA GLN A 153 19.98 7.07 11.70
C GLN A 153 20.07 6.31 10.39
N LEU A 154 19.34 6.76 9.36
CA LEU A 154 19.50 6.27 8.00
C LEU A 154 20.45 7.26 7.32
N PRO A 155 21.79 7.16 7.55
CA PRO A 155 22.74 8.06 6.92
C PRO A 155 22.60 7.97 5.40
N ASP A 156 22.77 9.11 4.73
CA ASP A 156 22.75 9.20 3.27
C ASP A 156 21.47 8.65 2.60
N PHE A 157 20.32 8.58 3.31
CA PHE A 157 19.06 8.11 2.71
C PHE A 157 18.61 8.95 1.50
N GLU A 158 19.07 10.19 1.40
CA GLU A 158 18.82 11.04 0.23
C GLU A 158 19.46 10.44 -1.05
N LYS A 159 20.62 9.78 -0.92
CA LYS A 159 21.33 9.11 -2.02
C LYS A 159 20.75 7.74 -2.36
N GLU A 160 19.71 7.28 -1.65
CA GLU A 160 19.04 6.01 -1.95
C GLU A 160 18.50 6.00 -3.39
N PHE A 161 18.03 7.15 -3.88
CA PHE A 161 17.38 7.26 -5.18
C PHE A 161 18.34 7.53 -6.33
N ASP A 162 19.61 7.86 -6.03
CA ASP A 162 20.64 8.13 -7.03
C ASP A 162 20.86 6.89 -7.91
N GLU A 163 21.02 7.14 -9.21
CA GLU A 163 21.44 6.09 -10.14
C GLU A 163 22.84 5.60 -9.78
N ILE A 164 23.05 4.30 -10.00
CA ILE A 164 24.33 3.65 -9.74
C ILE A 164 25.10 3.64 -11.05
N ASP A 165 26.41 3.87 -10.98
CA ASP A 165 27.28 3.80 -12.15
C ASP A 165 27.21 2.43 -12.83
N THR A 166 27.31 2.42 -14.17
CA THR A 166 27.35 1.17 -14.94
C THR A 166 28.69 0.47 -14.74
N VAL A 167 28.66 -0.86 -14.70
CA VAL A 167 29.87 -1.67 -14.63
C VAL A 167 30.67 -1.50 -15.92
N ASN A 168 31.90 -1.00 -15.81
CA ASN A 168 32.81 -0.83 -16.94
C ASN A 168 34.18 -1.46 -16.63
N SER A 169 34.42 -2.63 -17.22
CA SER A 169 35.66 -3.39 -17.04
C SER A 169 36.90 -2.63 -17.54
N GLU A 170 36.77 -1.65 -18.44
CA GLU A 170 37.89 -0.80 -18.87
C GLU A 170 38.28 0.23 -17.81
N ARG A 171 37.34 0.65 -16.96
CA ARG A 171 37.57 1.59 -15.85
C ARG A 171 37.92 0.88 -14.54
N GLY A 172 37.78 -0.44 -14.47
CA GLY A 172 38.04 -1.23 -13.26
C GLY A 172 37.14 -0.89 -12.07
N ASN A 173 35.96 -0.28 -12.32
CA ASN A 173 35.07 0.25 -11.28
C ASN A 173 34.12 -0.79 -10.67
N GLU A 174 34.28 -2.08 -10.98
CA GLU A 174 33.30 -3.12 -10.64
C GLU A 174 33.09 -3.26 -9.12
N GLU A 175 34.17 -3.18 -8.34
CA GLU A 175 34.11 -3.30 -6.88
C GLU A 175 33.41 -2.10 -6.23
N GLU A 176 33.68 -0.89 -6.72
CA GLU A 176 33.04 0.34 -6.24
C GLU A 176 31.53 0.32 -6.53
N VAL A 177 31.13 -0.09 -7.73
CA VAL A 177 29.72 -0.22 -8.13
C VAL A 177 29.00 -1.24 -7.26
N ILE A 178 29.64 -2.38 -6.94
CA ILE A 178 29.07 -3.38 -6.02
C ILE A 178 28.87 -2.79 -4.62
N VAL A 179 29.83 -2.00 -4.12
CA VAL A 179 29.71 -1.34 -2.81
C VAL A 179 28.57 -0.33 -2.81
N GLN A 180 28.44 0.49 -3.86
CA GLN A 180 27.33 1.43 -4.03
C GLN A 180 25.97 0.70 -4.10
N TRP A 181 25.91 -0.43 -4.79
CA TRP A 181 24.67 -1.22 -4.86
C TRP A 181 24.30 -1.82 -3.51
N LYS A 182 25.25 -2.46 -2.82
CA LYS A 182 25.01 -3.03 -1.48
C LYS A 182 24.70 -1.97 -0.42
N SER A 183 25.12 -0.72 -0.62
CA SER A 183 24.85 0.37 0.32
C SER A 183 23.41 0.88 0.27
N LYS A 184 22.63 0.56 -0.79
CA LYS A 184 21.20 0.86 -0.87
C LYS A 184 20.43 0.17 0.25
N TYR A 185 19.47 0.86 0.83
CA TYR A 185 18.66 0.34 1.94
C TYR A 185 17.60 -0.64 1.46
N LYS A 186 17.20 -0.55 0.19
CA LYS A 186 16.12 -1.37 -0.34
C LYS A 186 16.32 -1.78 -1.79
N HIS A 187 16.12 -3.08 -2.06
CA HIS A 187 16.12 -3.62 -3.42
C HIS A 187 14.80 -4.31 -3.72
N TYR A 188 14.38 -4.14 -4.97
CA TYR A 188 13.35 -4.97 -5.60
C TYR A 188 13.98 -5.64 -6.81
N LEU A 189 13.89 -6.97 -6.84
CA LEU A 189 14.40 -7.81 -7.91
C LEU A 189 13.25 -8.66 -8.44
N ILE A 190 13.14 -8.74 -9.75
CA ILE A 190 12.15 -9.58 -10.45
C ILE A 190 12.91 -10.48 -11.39
N LEU A 191 12.73 -11.78 -11.25
CA LEU A 191 13.36 -12.79 -12.09
C LEU A 191 12.34 -13.83 -12.55
N SER A 192 12.68 -14.50 -13.64
CA SER A 192 11.95 -15.69 -14.10
C SER A 192 12.38 -16.93 -13.33
N SER A 193 11.55 -17.98 -13.36
CA SER A 193 11.89 -19.30 -12.82
C SER A 193 13.14 -19.92 -13.45
N ALA A 194 13.50 -19.48 -14.66
CA ALA A 194 14.73 -19.83 -15.36
C ALA A 194 15.97 -19.05 -14.88
N GLY A 195 15.85 -18.18 -13.87
CA GLY A 195 16.97 -17.40 -13.32
C GLY A 195 17.38 -16.20 -14.17
N LYS A 196 16.54 -15.76 -15.12
CA LYS A 196 16.81 -14.54 -15.90
C LYS A 196 16.30 -13.31 -15.16
N PRO A 197 17.09 -12.23 -15.04
CA PRO A 197 16.59 -10.97 -14.50
C PRO A 197 15.60 -10.33 -15.46
N ILE A 198 14.48 -9.87 -14.91
CA ILE A 198 13.43 -9.14 -15.63
C ILE A 198 13.48 -7.65 -15.26
N TYR A 199 13.60 -7.34 -13.97
CA TYR A 199 13.66 -5.98 -13.47
C TYR A 199 14.50 -5.91 -12.19
N SER A 200 15.24 -4.81 -12.03
CA SER A 200 15.89 -4.44 -10.79
C SER A 200 15.71 -2.94 -10.57
N ARG A 201 15.37 -2.52 -9.34
CA ARG A 201 15.30 -1.09 -9.04
C ARG A 201 16.67 -0.41 -9.10
N HIS A 202 17.71 -1.10 -8.65
CA HIS A 202 19.07 -0.56 -8.57
C HIS A 202 20.04 -1.51 -9.26
N GLY A 203 21.02 -0.96 -9.96
CA GLY A 203 22.05 -1.73 -10.64
C GLY A 203 21.61 -2.26 -12.01
N ASP A 204 22.59 -2.40 -12.90
CA ASP A 204 22.40 -2.94 -14.23
C ASP A 204 22.35 -4.47 -14.24
N GLN A 205 22.07 -5.05 -15.41
CA GLN A 205 21.97 -6.50 -15.56
C GLN A 205 23.29 -7.20 -15.24
N ASN A 206 24.42 -6.63 -15.66
CA ASN A 206 25.73 -7.25 -15.52
C ASN A 206 26.09 -7.41 -14.05
N LEU A 207 25.76 -6.40 -13.24
CA LEU A 207 25.94 -6.39 -11.80
C LEU A 207 25.09 -7.46 -11.09
N ILE A 208 23.80 -7.57 -11.43
CA ILE A 208 22.85 -8.39 -10.67
C ILE A 208 22.79 -9.86 -11.10
N ASN A 209 23.26 -10.20 -12.31
CA ASN A 209 23.12 -11.55 -12.89
C ASN A 209 23.60 -12.67 -11.95
N SER A 210 24.77 -12.49 -11.32
CA SER A 210 25.35 -13.46 -10.39
C SER A 210 24.46 -13.66 -9.15
N TYR A 211 23.97 -12.56 -8.56
CA TYR A 211 23.07 -12.58 -7.40
C TYR A 211 21.71 -13.21 -7.73
N ILE A 212 21.17 -12.95 -8.93
CA ILE A 212 19.93 -13.56 -9.39
C ILE A 212 20.08 -15.08 -9.50
N GLY A 213 21.22 -15.57 -9.98
CA GLY A 213 21.53 -17.01 -10.00
C GLY A 213 21.57 -17.62 -8.60
N VAL A 214 22.17 -16.92 -7.63
CA VAL A 214 22.18 -17.35 -6.22
C VAL A 214 20.77 -17.40 -5.64
N ILE A 215 19.98 -16.33 -5.83
CA ILE A 215 18.59 -16.25 -5.35
C ILE A 215 17.74 -17.37 -5.97
N GLN A 216 17.85 -17.60 -7.28
CA GLN A 216 17.12 -18.67 -7.95
C GLN A 216 17.51 -20.05 -7.40
N THR A 217 18.81 -20.28 -7.16
CA THR A 217 19.30 -21.53 -6.59
C THR A 217 18.69 -21.78 -5.21
N ILE A 218 18.71 -20.75 -4.34
CA ILE A 218 18.09 -20.80 -3.02
C ILE A 218 16.59 -21.14 -3.14
N ILE A 219 15.84 -20.45 -4.00
CA ILE A 219 14.41 -20.72 -4.21
C ILE A 219 14.19 -22.17 -4.69
N SER A 220 14.99 -22.64 -5.64
CA SER A 220 14.85 -23.99 -6.22
C SER A 220 15.12 -25.12 -5.23
N PHE A 221 15.99 -24.89 -4.24
CA PHE A 221 16.29 -25.86 -3.18
C PHE A 221 15.05 -26.17 -2.33
N TYR A 222 14.28 -25.13 -1.96
CA TYR A 222 13.03 -25.30 -1.21
C TYR A 222 11.94 -25.94 -2.07
N GLN A 223 11.84 -25.54 -3.36
CA GLN A 223 10.87 -26.13 -4.29
C GLN A 223 11.07 -27.64 -4.47
N THR A 224 12.32 -28.10 -4.47
CA THR A 224 12.66 -29.53 -4.53
C THR A 224 12.15 -30.30 -3.30
N SER A 225 12.04 -29.62 -2.16
CA SER A 225 11.51 -30.17 -0.91
C SER A 225 9.99 -30.04 -0.79
N ASN A 226 9.30 -29.66 -1.88
CA ASN A 226 7.87 -29.35 -1.91
C ASN A 226 7.45 -28.26 -0.89
N ASP A 227 8.38 -27.33 -0.61
CA ASP A 227 8.17 -26.16 0.24
C ASP A 227 8.42 -24.88 -0.55
N SER A 228 7.80 -23.77 -0.15
CA SER A 228 7.96 -22.48 -0.78
C SER A 228 8.65 -21.52 0.19
N LEU A 229 9.85 -21.06 -0.18
CA LEU A 229 10.55 -20.04 0.60
C LEU A 229 9.77 -18.71 0.57
N LEU A 230 9.26 -18.29 1.73
CA LEU A 230 8.51 -17.03 1.86
C LEU A 230 9.41 -15.83 2.20
N GLY A 231 10.58 -16.07 2.78
CA GLY A 231 11.50 -15.05 3.25
C GLY A 231 12.42 -15.54 4.36
N PHE A 232 13.43 -14.74 4.65
CA PHE A 232 14.36 -14.96 5.76
C PHE A 232 14.91 -13.60 6.22
N SER A 233 15.55 -13.57 7.39
CA SER A 233 16.20 -12.36 7.92
C SER A 233 17.66 -12.67 8.25
N ALA A 234 18.54 -11.74 7.92
CA ALA A 234 19.95 -11.77 8.27
C ALA A 234 20.32 -10.40 8.86
N ASP A 235 20.69 -10.39 10.14
CA ASP A 235 20.88 -9.18 10.94
C ASP A 235 19.69 -8.20 10.80
N GLU A 236 19.95 -6.96 10.38
CA GLU A 236 18.93 -5.93 10.16
C GLU A 236 18.27 -6.01 8.76
N THR A 237 18.68 -6.96 7.93
CA THR A 237 18.20 -7.11 6.55
C THR A 237 17.14 -8.19 6.45
N ARG A 238 15.99 -7.84 5.88
CA ARG A 238 14.89 -8.76 5.63
C ARG A 238 14.76 -9.06 4.13
N PHE A 239 14.64 -10.34 3.82
CA PHE A 239 14.44 -10.87 2.48
C PHE A 239 13.04 -11.47 2.41
N VAL A 240 12.24 -11.06 1.43
CA VAL A 240 10.88 -11.57 1.22
C VAL A 240 10.74 -11.97 -0.23
N ILE A 241 10.18 -13.16 -0.45
CA ILE A 241 9.97 -13.74 -1.78
C ILE A 241 8.48 -13.94 -2.00
N SER A 242 7.98 -13.50 -3.15
CA SER A 242 6.62 -13.77 -3.63
C SER A 242 6.70 -14.45 -4.99
N THR A 243 6.09 -15.64 -5.09
CA THR A 243 6.09 -16.45 -6.31
C THR A 243 4.74 -16.36 -7.00
N TYR A 244 4.73 -15.91 -8.26
CA TYR A 244 3.55 -15.83 -9.12
C TYR A 244 3.76 -16.70 -10.36
N GLY A 245 3.50 -17.99 -10.22
CA GLY A 245 3.83 -18.99 -11.23
C GLY A 245 5.32 -18.94 -11.56
N PRO A 246 5.72 -18.65 -12.82
CA PRO A 246 7.11 -18.61 -13.26
C PRO A 246 7.81 -17.25 -13.02
N LEU A 247 7.18 -16.32 -12.30
CA LEU A 247 7.80 -15.06 -11.87
C LEU A 247 8.09 -15.10 -10.37
N TYR A 248 9.34 -14.80 -10.01
CA TYR A 248 9.75 -14.61 -8.63
C TYR A 248 10.07 -13.15 -8.39
N LEU A 249 9.38 -12.55 -7.42
CA LEU A 249 9.59 -11.20 -6.98
C LEU A 249 10.26 -11.24 -5.61
N VAL A 250 11.31 -10.46 -5.43
CA VAL A 250 12.13 -10.45 -4.23
C VAL A 250 12.30 -9.03 -3.73
N ALA A 251 11.98 -8.81 -2.46
CA ALA A 251 12.26 -7.56 -1.75
C ALA A 251 13.35 -7.80 -0.72
N ILE A 252 14.35 -6.92 -0.69
CA ILE A 252 15.43 -6.91 0.30
C ILE A 252 15.37 -5.54 0.98
N SER A 253 15.20 -5.48 2.29
CA SER A 253 15.01 -4.21 3.00
C SER A 253 15.76 -4.17 4.33
N ARG A 254 16.45 -3.04 4.55
CA ARG A 254 17.06 -2.62 5.82
C ARG A 254 16.27 -1.50 6.50
N LEU A 255 15.02 -1.26 6.07
CA LEU A 255 14.19 -0.16 6.54
C LEU A 255 13.24 -0.52 7.70
N GLY A 256 13.42 -1.69 8.33
CA GLY A 256 12.59 -2.15 9.45
C GLY A 256 11.15 -2.57 9.07
N GLU A 257 10.88 -2.83 7.79
CA GLU A 257 9.53 -3.16 7.30
C GLU A 257 9.15 -4.62 7.59
N SER A 258 7.90 -4.88 8.00
CA SER A 258 7.42 -6.25 8.25
C SER A 258 7.30 -7.08 6.97
N ASP A 259 7.34 -8.42 7.09
CA ASP A 259 7.15 -9.31 5.95
C ASP A 259 5.85 -9.00 5.19
N THR A 260 4.75 -8.74 5.92
CA THR A 260 3.45 -8.42 5.33
C THR A 260 3.49 -7.11 4.54
N GLN A 261 4.26 -6.12 5.01
CA GLN A 261 4.45 -4.86 4.28
C GLN A 261 5.24 -5.09 2.98
N LEU A 262 6.32 -5.86 3.04
CA LEU A 262 7.13 -6.19 1.86
C LEU A 262 6.34 -7.03 0.85
N ARG A 263 5.57 -8.04 1.30
CA ARG A 263 4.71 -8.84 0.41
C ARG A 263 3.66 -7.99 -0.31
N ALA A 264 3.03 -7.05 0.38
CA ALA A 264 2.07 -6.13 -0.23
C ALA A 264 2.73 -5.21 -1.29
N GLN A 265 3.98 -4.81 -1.09
CA GLN A 265 4.74 -4.04 -2.08
C GLN A 265 5.09 -4.88 -3.30
N LEU A 266 5.51 -6.14 -3.10
CA LEU A 266 5.75 -7.09 -4.19
C LEU A 266 4.48 -7.39 -4.98
N GLU A 267 3.34 -7.56 -4.29
CA GLU A 267 2.04 -7.71 -4.94
C GLU A 267 1.71 -6.48 -5.81
N ALA A 268 1.92 -5.27 -5.31
CA ALA A 268 1.68 -4.06 -6.10
C ALA A 268 2.60 -3.96 -7.34
N LEU A 269 3.87 -4.35 -7.25
CA LEU A 269 4.77 -4.44 -8.40
C LEU A 269 4.29 -5.50 -9.41
N TYR A 270 3.80 -6.65 -8.94
CA TYR A 270 3.19 -7.66 -9.79
C TYR A 270 1.93 -7.14 -10.50
N MET A 271 1.07 -6.40 -9.79
CA MET A 271 -0.10 -5.77 -10.40
C MET A 271 0.29 -4.72 -11.45
N GLN A 272 1.40 -3.99 -11.26
CA GLN A 272 1.95 -3.08 -12.27
C GLN A 272 2.38 -3.83 -13.54
N ILE A 273 3.03 -4.99 -13.41
CA ILE A 273 3.36 -5.86 -14.56
C ILE A 273 2.09 -6.33 -15.29
N LEU A 274 1.08 -6.78 -14.53
CA LEU A 274 -0.19 -7.20 -15.09
C LEU A 274 -0.94 -6.06 -15.78
N SER A 275 -0.76 -4.82 -15.32
CA SER A 275 -1.40 -3.66 -15.97
C SER A 275 -0.87 -3.41 -17.39
N THR A 276 0.38 -3.79 -17.65
CA THR A 276 1.02 -3.69 -18.98
C THR A 276 0.69 -4.91 -19.85
N LEU A 277 0.88 -6.13 -19.32
CA LEU A 277 0.85 -7.35 -20.13
C LEU A 277 -0.47 -8.12 -20.09
N THR A 278 -1.31 -7.94 -19.07
CA THR A 278 -2.44 -8.82 -18.71
C THR A 278 -2.01 -10.24 -18.30
N LEU A 279 -2.88 -10.92 -17.54
CA LEU A 279 -2.62 -12.28 -17.06
C LEU A 279 -2.56 -13.32 -18.19
N PRO A 280 -3.48 -13.36 -19.18
CA PRO A 280 -3.44 -14.35 -20.26
C PRO A 280 -2.18 -14.25 -21.11
N THR A 281 -1.76 -13.04 -21.50
CA THR A 281 -0.52 -12.85 -22.27
C THR A 281 0.70 -13.30 -21.47
N LEU A 282 0.74 -12.98 -20.18
CA LEU A 282 1.82 -13.40 -19.29
C LEU A 282 1.89 -14.93 -19.20
N GLN A 283 0.76 -15.61 -18.99
CA GLN A 283 0.67 -17.06 -18.97
C GLN A 283 1.06 -17.69 -20.31
N GLN A 284 0.62 -17.09 -21.42
CA GLN A 284 0.95 -17.55 -22.77
C GLN A 284 2.45 -17.50 -23.03
N PHE A 285 3.14 -16.44 -22.60
CA PHE A 285 4.59 -16.34 -22.75
C PHE A 285 5.29 -17.53 -22.08
N PHE A 286 4.97 -17.83 -20.83
CA PHE A 286 5.64 -18.92 -20.13
C PHE A 286 5.22 -20.31 -20.59
N THR A 287 3.98 -20.49 -21.04
CA THR A 287 3.52 -21.78 -21.59
C THR A 287 4.17 -22.06 -22.94
N SER A 288 4.29 -21.04 -23.80
CA SER A 288 4.85 -21.20 -25.15
C SER A 288 6.37 -21.37 -25.10
N ARG A 289 7.04 -20.62 -24.22
CA ARG A 289 8.50 -20.65 -24.07
C ARG A 289 8.85 -20.33 -22.61
N PRO A 290 9.14 -21.35 -21.77
CA PRO A 290 9.43 -21.16 -20.35
C PRO A 290 10.69 -20.30 -20.10
N ASN A 291 11.56 -20.17 -21.10
CA ASN A 291 12.76 -19.33 -21.06
C ASN A 291 12.58 -17.97 -21.75
N ILE A 292 11.36 -17.50 -22.00
CA ILE A 292 11.13 -16.16 -22.57
C ILE A 292 11.73 -15.09 -21.67
N ASP A 293 12.33 -14.11 -22.33
CA ASP A 293 12.82 -12.91 -21.70
C ASP A 293 11.70 -11.86 -21.66
N LEU A 294 11.13 -11.63 -20.48
CA LEU A 294 10.05 -10.66 -20.28
C LEU A 294 10.50 -9.20 -20.35
N ARG A 295 11.79 -8.93 -20.53
CA ARG A 295 12.29 -7.56 -20.67
C ARG A 295 11.73 -6.87 -21.91
N ARG A 296 11.72 -7.55 -23.06
CA ARG A 296 11.20 -6.94 -24.31
C ARG A 296 9.71 -6.62 -24.22
N PRO A 297 8.83 -7.53 -23.71
CA PRO A 297 7.44 -7.17 -23.47
C PRO A 297 7.20 -6.04 -22.45
N LEU A 298 8.12 -5.84 -21.50
CA LEU A 298 8.03 -4.80 -20.46
C LEU A 298 8.83 -3.54 -20.77
N GLU A 299 9.45 -3.49 -21.95
CA GLU A 299 10.27 -2.36 -22.38
C GLU A 299 9.43 -1.08 -22.42
N GLY A 300 9.94 -0.02 -21.81
CA GLY A 300 9.24 1.26 -21.65
C GLY A 300 8.35 1.35 -20.41
N THR A 301 8.23 0.29 -19.60
CA THR A 301 7.47 0.28 -18.35
C THR A 301 8.34 0.18 -17.09
N GLU A 302 9.65 0.17 -17.25
CA GLU A 302 10.62 0.13 -16.15
C GLU A 302 10.53 1.38 -15.28
N SER A 303 10.26 2.54 -15.87
CA SER A 303 10.05 3.80 -15.15
C SER A 303 8.85 3.73 -14.20
N LEU A 304 7.76 3.08 -14.61
CA LEU A 304 6.58 2.87 -13.79
C LEU A 304 6.89 1.98 -12.58
N LEU A 305 7.64 0.89 -12.79
CA LEU A 305 8.08 -0.01 -11.71
C LEU A 305 9.05 0.71 -10.76
N SER A 306 9.98 1.49 -11.29
CA SER A 306 10.95 2.26 -10.51
C SER A 306 10.30 3.35 -9.68
N SER A 307 9.35 4.11 -10.22
CA SER A 307 8.64 5.09 -9.42
C SER A 307 7.73 4.45 -8.36
N LEU A 308 7.10 3.32 -8.67
CA LEU A 308 6.31 2.59 -7.68
C LEU A 308 7.20 2.06 -6.54
N ALA A 309 8.36 1.50 -6.87
CA ALA A 309 9.38 1.10 -5.90
C ALA A 309 9.84 2.28 -5.03
N ASP A 310 10.10 3.44 -5.65
CA ASP A 310 10.51 4.65 -4.94
C ASP A 310 9.40 5.18 -4.03
N THR A 311 8.15 5.11 -4.45
CA THR A 311 6.98 5.47 -3.64
C THR A 311 6.91 4.64 -2.36
N PHE A 312 7.23 3.35 -2.45
CA PHE A 312 7.33 2.47 -1.27
C PHE A 312 8.55 2.79 -0.40
N THR A 313 9.71 3.06 -1.00
CA THR A 313 10.95 3.40 -0.29
C THR A 313 10.84 4.75 0.42
N LYS A 314 10.25 5.76 -0.22
CA LYS A 314 9.90 7.07 0.39
C LYS A 314 8.89 6.94 1.53
N GLY A 315 8.12 5.85 1.57
CA GLY A 315 7.11 5.59 2.60
C GLY A 315 5.85 6.42 2.41
N SER A 316 5.37 6.57 1.17
CA SER A 316 4.16 7.34 0.86
C SER A 316 2.95 6.86 1.70
N PRO A 317 2.16 7.76 2.32
CA PRO A 317 0.96 7.40 3.06
C PRO A 317 -0.04 6.56 2.23
N SER A 318 -0.24 6.94 0.96
CA SER A 318 -1.18 6.25 0.06
C SER A 318 -0.78 4.78 -0.15
N ALA A 319 0.51 4.55 -0.35
CA ALA A 319 1.08 3.23 -0.55
C ALA A 319 1.06 2.41 0.76
N LEU A 320 1.43 3.02 1.88
CA LEU A 320 1.48 2.37 3.18
C LEU A 320 0.07 1.97 3.68
N LEU A 321 -0.94 2.80 3.43
CA LEU A 321 -2.30 2.53 3.83
C LEU A 321 -3.10 1.77 2.78
N SER A 322 -2.57 1.59 1.56
CA SER A 322 -3.33 1.09 0.41
C SER A 322 -4.66 1.86 0.25
N SER A 323 -4.59 3.18 0.35
CA SER A 323 -5.75 4.07 0.33
C SER A 323 -5.46 5.38 -0.39
N LEU A 324 -6.52 6.08 -0.78
CA LEU A 324 -6.42 7.25 -1.64
C LEU A 324 -6.56 8.54 -0.85
N GLU A 325 -5.72 9.52 -1.18
CA GLU A 325 -5.88 10.88 -0.68
C GLU A 325 -6.87 11.62 -1.59
N CYS A 326 -7.88 12.23 -0.99
CA CYS A 326 -8.83 13.07 -1.72
C CYS A 326 -8.49 14.54 -1.52
N LEU A 327 -8.70 15.35 -2.56
CA LEU A 327 -8.56 16.81 -2.44
C LEU A 327 -9.64 17.31 -1.48
N VAL A 328 -9.27 18.12 -0.49
CA VAL A 328 -10.23 18.62 0.50
C VAL A 328 -11.12 19.68 -0.15
N LEU A 329 -12.41 19.39 -0.23
CA LEU A 329 -13.44 20.25 -0.84
C LEU A 329 -14.72 20.19 -0.01
N LEU A 330 -15.51 21.26 -0.03
CA LEU A 330 -16.83 21.26 0.60
C LEU A 330 -17.74 20.24 -0.08
N LYS A 331 -18.65 19.65 0.70
CA LYS A 331 -19.59 18.64 0.20
C LYS A 331 -20.42 19.16 -0.98
N SER A 332 -20.91 20.39 -0.89
CA SER A 332 -21.69 21.05 -1.96
C SER A 332 -20.87 21.21 -3.25
N GLN A 333 -19.63 21.69 -3.14
CA GLN A 333 -18.71 21.84 -4.27
C GLN A 333 -18.43 20.49 -4.95
N ARG A 334 -18.16 19.44 -4.16
CA ARG A 334 -17.94 18.10 -4.72
C ARG A 334 -19.20 17.57 -5.39
N GLN A 335 -20.39 17.80 -4.81
CA GLN A 335 -21.66 17.41 -5.42
C GLN A 335 -21.89 18.08 -6.77
N THR A 336 -21.57 19.38 -6.90
CA THR A 336 -21.61 20.09 -8.18
C THR A 336 -20.68 19.45 -9.21
N ILE A 337 -19.40 19.22 -8.86
CA ILE A 337 -18.42 18.57 -9.75
C ILE A 337 -18.91 17.20 -10.22
N ASN A 338 -19.41 16.38 -9.29
CA ASN A 338 -19.93 15.05 -9.59
C ASN A 338 -21.15 15.12 -10.52
N SER A 339 -21.99 16.14 -10.36
CA SER A 339 -23.21 16.32 -11.16
C SER A 339 -22.85 16.77 -12.57
N SER A 340 -21.86 17.65 -12.72
CA SER A 340 -21.30 18.03 -14.04
C SER A 340 -20.77 16.80 -14.78
N LEU A 341 -19.95 15.98 -14.12
CA LEU A 341 -19.36 14.78 -14.73
C LEU A 341 -20.41 13.71 -15.10
N LEU A 342 -21.53 13.64 -14.37
CA LEU A 342 -22.65 12.76 -14.71
C LEU A 342 -23.53 13.32 -15.84
N LYS A 343 -23.69 14.64 -15.93
CA LYS A 343 -24.52 15.32 -16.95
C LYS A 343 -23.93 15.16 -18.35
N THR A 344 -22.60 15.24 -18.47
CA THR A 344 -21.84 15.14 -19.73
C THR A 344 -21.43 13.71 -20.07
N ARG A 345 -21.96 12.71 -19.35
CA ARG A 345 -21.51 11.32 -19.42
C ARG A 345 -21.78 10.69 -20.78
N SER A 346 -20.72 10.17 -21.42
CA SER A 346 -20.84 9.27 -22.57
C SER A 346 -21.30 7.86 -22.17
N GLU A 347 -22.08 7.21 -23.03
CA GLU A 347 -22.51 5.82 -22.85
C GLU A 347 -21.35 4.83 -22.89
N LYS A 348 -20.24 5.20 -23.55
CA LYS A 348 -19.03 4.38 -23.65
C LYS A 348 -18.14 4.44 -22.41
N LEU A 349 -18.43 5.35 -21.47
CA LEU A 349 -17.62 5.50 -20.26
C LEU A 349 -17.85 4.36 -19.28
N LEU A 350 -16.75 3.71 -18.87
CA LEU A 350 -16.73 2.75 -17.78
C LEU A 350 -16.36 3.40 -16.45
N TYR A 351 -15.29 4.20 -16.40
CA TYR A 351 -14.89 4.94 -15.20
C TYR A 351 -14.46 6.35 -15.56
N GLY A 352 -14.88 7.35 -14.78
CA GLY A 352 -14.41 8.72 -14.93
C GLY A 352 -13.79 9.22 -13.63
N LEU A 353 -12.58 9.74 -13.69
CA LEU A 353 -11.89 10.33 -12.55
C LEU A 353 -11.42 11.74 -12.90
N ILE A 354 -11.54 12.64 -11.91
CA ILE A 354 -10.89 13.95 -11.94
C ILE A 354 -9.84 13.91 -10.84
N VAL A 355 -8.60 14.22 -11.20
CA VAL A 355 -7.45 14.19 -10.30
C VAL A 355 -6.77 15.55 -10.35
N ALA A 356 -6.32 16.06 -9.21
CA ALA A 356 -5.60 17.32 -9.15
C ALA A 356 -4.55 17.27 -8.03
N GLY A 357 -3.32 17.68 -8.33
CA GLY A 357 -2.20 17.66 -7.39
C GLY A 357 -1.96 16.34 -6.67
N GLY A 358 -1.98 15.24 -7.42
CA GLY A 358 -1.79 13.90 -6.88
C GLY A 358 -2.95 13.39 -6.01
N LYS A 359 -4.09 14.09 -5.97
CA LYS A 359 -5.24 13.76 -5.13
C LYS A 359 -6.52 13.59 -5.94
N LEU A 360 -7.39 12.68 -5.48
CA LEU A 360 -8.67 12.42 -6.12
C LEU A 360 -9.68 13.55 -5.84
N VAL A 361 -10.26 14.12 -6.90
CA VAL A 361 -11.30 15.16 -6.82
C VAL A 361 -12.68 14.54 -6.96
N SER A 362 -12.89 13.74 -7.99
CA SER A 362 -14.18 13.10 -8.27
C SER A 362 -13.97 11.75 -8.93
N VAL A 363 -14.92 10.85 -8.71
CA VAL A 363 -14.96 9.53 -9.34
C VAL A 363 -16.40 9.22 -9.74
N ILE A 364 -16.62 8.74 -10.96
CA ILE A 364 -17.89 8.16 -11.39
C ILE A 364 -17.65 6.74 -11.88
N ARG A 365 -18.54 5.84 -11.50
CA ARG A 365 -18.47 4.41 -11.83
C ARG A 365 -19.85 3.78 -11.88
N PRO A 366 -20.07 2.67 -12.60
CA PRO A 366 -21.28 1.86 -12.48
C PRO A 366 -21.47 1.39 -11.03
N LYS A 367 -22.71 1.39 -10.51
CA LYS A 367 -23.00 0.93 -9.13
C LYS A 367 -22.51 -0.49 -8.87
N ARG A 368 -22.58 -1.37 -9.88
CA ARG A 368 -22.22 -2.80 -9.78
C ARG A 368 -20.71 -3.04 -9.75
N HIS A 369 -19.91 -2.12 -10.30
CA HIS A 369 -18.46 -2.29 -10.47
C HIS A 369 -17.69 -1.29 -9.63
N SER A 370 -16.96 -1.76 -8.62
CA SER A 370 -16.04 -0.91 -7.83
C SER A 370 -14.67 -0.90 -8.47
N LEU A 371 -14.04 0.28 -8.49
CA LEU A 371 -12.65 0.37 -8.90
C LEU A 371 -11.79 -0.01 -7.68
N HIS A 372 -10.89 -0.98 -7.85
CA HIS A 372 -10.08 -1.45 -6.72
C HIS A 372 -9.02 -0.39 -6.34
N PRO A 373 -8.69 -0.19 -5.05
CA PRO A 373 -7.69 0.79 -4.64
C PRO A 373 -6.32 0.58 -5.28
N SER A 374 -5.91 -0.68 -5.46
CA SER A 374 -4.68 -1.02 -6.17
C SER A 374 -4.71 -0.52 -7.61
N ASP A 375 -5.83 -0.68 -8.31
CA ASP A 375 -5.97 -0.20 -9.71
C ASP A 375 -5.89 1.32 -9.78
N ILE A 376 -6.49 2.02 -8.80
CA ILE A 376 -6.39 3.49 -8.73
C ILE A 376 -4.95 3.92 -8.44
N GLN A 377 -4.24 3.22 -7.57
CA GLN A 377 -2.83 3.49 -7.30
C GLN A 377 -1.96 3.28 -8.55
N LEU A 378 -2.24 2.25 -9.35
CA LEU A 378 -1.56 2.02 -10.64
C LEU A 378 -1.80 3.19 -11.59
N ILE A 379 -3.05 3.66 -11.71
CA ILE A 379 -3.41 4.83 -12.52
C ILE A 379 -2.66 6.07 -12.03
N PHE A 380 -2.63 6.32 -10.72
CA PHE A 380 -1.95 7.50 -10.16
C PHE A 380 -0.44 7.45 -10.38
N ASN A 381 0.19 6.29 -10.17
CA ASN A 381 1.60 6.08 -10.48
C ASN A 381 1.88 6.37 -11.96
N MET A 382 1.02 5.89 -12.85
CA MET A 382 1.14 6.17 -14.27
C MET A 382 1.04 7.67 -14.59
N LEU A 383 0.05 8.37 -14.04
CA LEU A 383 -0.22 9.77 -14.38
C LEU A 383 0.84 10.77 -13.91
N PHE A 384 1.37 10.57 -12.70
CA PHE A 384 2.25 11.57 -12.06
C PHE A 384 3.73 11.24 -12.16
N GLU A 385 4.06 9.99 -12.48
CA GLU A 385 5.45 9.52 -12.42
C GLU A 385 5.97 9.02 -13.78
N ALA A 386 5.10 8.84 -14.79
CA ALA A 386 5.53 8.58 -16.16
C ALA A 386 5.64 9.91 -16.93
N ASP A 387 6.85 10.46 -17.02
CA ASP A 387 7.13 11.70 -17.75
C ASP A 387 6.65 11.65 -19.22
N GLY A 388 6.63 10.46 -19.83
CA GLY A 388 6.18 10.24 -21.21
C GLY A 388 4.71 10.58 -21.48
N ILE A 389 3.82 10.47 -20.47
CA ILE A 389 2.39 10.77 -20.64
C ILE A 389 2.15 12.29 -20.66
N ARG A 390 3.03 13.08 -20.04
CA ARG A 390 2.90 14.53 -20.01
C ARG A 390 3.62 15.20 -21.18
N ALA A 391 4.66 14.56 -21.72
CA ALA A 391 5.40 15.05 -22.88
C ALA A 391 4.58 15.07 -24.19
N GLY A 392 3.52 14.26 -24.29
CA GLY A 392 2.74 14.04 -25.52
C GLY A 392 1.70 15.11 -25.92
N GLY A 393 1.77 16.34 -25.40
CA GLY A 393 0.85 17.41 -25.83
C GLY A 393 -0.52 17.43 -25.13
N GLY A 394 -0.61 16.86 -23.93
CA GLY A 394 -1.74 17.06 -23.02
C GLY A 394 -2.92 16.11 -23.17
N GLU A 395 -2.95 15.23 -24.18
CA GLU A 395 -3.97 14.19 -24.38
C GLU A 395 -3.34 12.84 -24.75
N ASN A 396 -3.77 11.74 -24.11
CA ASN A 396 -3.23 10.39 -24.39
C ASN A 396 -4.35 9.34 -24.40
N TRP A 397 -4.22 8.34 -25.27
CA TRP A 397 -5.09 7.16 -25.33
C TRP A 397 -4.25 5.91 -25.07
N ILE A 398 -4.36 5.37 -23.86
CA ILE A 398 -3.42 4.37 -23.34
C ILE A 398 -4.16 3.05 -23.11
N PRO A 399 -3.74 1.93 -23.74
CA PRO A 399 -4.23 0.61 -23.37
C PRO A 399 -3.70 0.24 -21.98
N ILE A 400 -4.60 -0.15 -21.08
CA ILE A 400 -4.28 -0.50 -19.71
C ILE A 400 -5.12 -1.70 -19.26
N CYS A 401 -4.50 -2.65 -18.57
CA CYS A 401 -5.23 -3.66 -17.81
C CYS A 401 -5.37 -3.20 -16.36
N LEU A 402 -6.56 -3.38 -15.79
CA LEU A 402 -6.82 -3.09 -14.37
C LEU A 402 -7.00 -4.41 -13.63
N PRO A 403 -5.94 -4.97 -13.01
CA PRO A 403 -5.97 -6.34 -12.50
C PRO A 403 -7.02 -6.60 -11.42
N GLY A 404 -7.32 -5.59 -10.59
CA GLY A 404 -8.36 -5.69 -9.55
C GLY A 404 -9.78 -5.69 -10.11
N PHE A 405 -10.00 -5.10 -11.30
CA PHE A 405 -11.27 -5.13 -12.01
C PHE A 405 -11.38 -6.37 -12.92
N ASN A 406 -10.44 -6.52 -13.86
CA ASN A 406 -10.36 -7.65 -14.77
C ASN A 406 -8.92 -7.80 -15.26
N ASN A 407 -8.21 -8.82 -14.76
CA ASN A 407 -6.84 -9.11 -15.13
C ASN A 407 -6.66 -9.77 -16.52
N ARG A 408 -7.74 -9.99 -17.28
CA ARG A 408 -7.71 -10.71 -18.57
C ARG A 408 -7.76 -9.84 -19.81
N GLY A 409 -8.18 -8.60 -19.69
CA GLY A 409 -8.49 -7.76 -20.85
C GLY A 409 -7.92 -6.36 -20.71
N TYR A 410 -7.68 -5.74 -21.86
CA TYR A 410 -7.35 -4.34 -21.93
C TYR A 410 -8.61 -3.48 -21.84
N LEU A 411 -8.46 -2.37 -21.13
CA LEU A 411 -9.30 -1.19 -21.19
C LEU A 411 -8.49 -0.08 -21.85
N TYR A 412 -9.16 1.01 -22.19
CA TYR A 412 -8.54 2.16 -22.83
C TYR A 412 -8.77 3.40 -21.99
N MET A 413 -7.68 4.00 -21.56
CA MET A 413 -7.66 5.15 -20.68
C MET A 413 -7.32 6.40 -21.47
N TYR A 414 -8.26 7.32 -21.53
CA TYR A 414 -8.06 8.68 -22.00
C TYR A 414 -7.56 9.54 -20.85
N VAL A 415 -6.41 10.16 -21.03
CA VAL A 415 -5.81 11.09 -20.08
C VAL A 415 -5.71 12.45 -20.73
N SER A 416 -6.30 13.48 -20.10
CA SER A 416 -6.13 14.86 -20.54
C SER A 416 -5.72 15.75 -19.38
N PHE A 417 -4.66 16.53 -19.56
CA PHE A 417 -4.22 17.54 -18.59
C PHE A 417 -4.72 18.91 -19.01
N LEU A 418 -5.42 19.59 -18.11
CA LEU A 418 -5.74 20.99 -18.27
C LEU A 418 -4.51 21.82 -17.90
N SER A 419 -3.91 22.49 -18.87
CA SER A 419 -2.81 23.42 -18.61
C SER A 419 -3.34 24.62 -17.83
N ALA A 420 -2.68 24.98 -16.74
CA ALA A 420 -2.89 26.29 -16.14
C ALA A 420 -2.18 27.31 -17.03
N SER A 421 -2.93 27.96 -17.93
CA SER A 421 -2.59 29.17 -18.69
C SER A 421 -1.13 29.32 -19.14
N GLU A 422 -0.93 29.28 -20.46
CA GLU A 422 0.30 29.60 -21.19
C GLU A 422 0.73 31.08 -21.07
N GLU A 423 0.79 31.64 -19.86
CA GLU A 423 1.34 32.97 -19.62
C GLU A 423 2.53 32.85 -18.68
N ASN A 424 3.72 33.14 -19.24
CA ASN A 424 5.06 33.11 -18.63
C ASN A 424 5.84 31.80 -18.81
N VAL A 425 6.01 31.39 -20.06
CA VAL A 425 7.21 30.67 -20.49
C VAL A 425 8.36 31.67 -20.47
N ASN A 426 9.16 31.66 -19.39
CA ASN A 426 10.57 32.07 -19.33
C ASN A 426 11.07 31.88 -17.90
N GLN A 427 11.47 30.67 -17.53
CA GLN A 427 12.65 30.40 -16.69
C GLN A 427 12.76 28.91 -16.36
N SER A 428 13.83 28.33 -16.85
CA SER A 428 14.36 27.01 -16.53
C SER A 428 14.94 26.99 -15.10
N THR A 429 14.33 26.23 -14.20
CA THR A 429 15.02 25.75 -12.99
C THR A 429 14.38 24.45 -12.53
N TRP A 430 15.19 23.40 -12.40
CA TRP A 430 14.75 22.02 -12.15
C TRP A 430 14.13 21.81 -10.75
N GLU A 431 14.18 22.82 -9.88
CA GLU A 431 13.51 22.85 -8.56
C GLU A 431 12.05 23.34 -8.63
N ILE A 432 11.68 24.09 -9.68
CA ILE A 432 10.30 24.62 -9.88
C ILE A 432 9.37 23.53 -10.46
N GLU A 433 9.93 22.55 -11.17
CA GLU A 433 9.16 21.47 -11.80
C GLU A 433 8.44 20.58 -10.79
N GLY A 434 9.05 20.27 -9.64
CA GLY A 434 8.42 19.44 -8.60
C GLY A 434 7.14 20.04 -8.04
N LYS A 435 7.06 21.38 -7.98
CA LYS A 435 5.89 22.12 -7.49
C LYS A 435 4.83 22.29 -8.59
N ARG A 436 5.24 22.63 -9.81
CA ARG A 436 4.34 22.71 -10.99
C ARG A 436 3.75 21.34 -11.40
N ARG A 437 4.47 20.23 -11.18
CA ARG A 437 3.98 18.85 -11.43
C ARG A 437 2.65 18.54 -10.74
N ASN A 438 2.39 19.16 -9.58
CA ASN A 438 1.19 18.95 -8.77
C ASN A 438 0.11 20.04 -8.93
N GLU A 439 0.23 20.96 -9.89
CA GLU A 439 -0.78 22.02 -10.08
C GLU A 439 -1.78 21.70 -11.21
N HIS A 440 -1.52 20.64 -11.97
CA HIS A 440 -2.37 20.27 -13.10
C HIS A 440 -3.61 19.49 -12.67
N ILE A 441 -4.72 19.80 -13.34
CA ILE A 441 -5.97 19.05 -13.26
C ILE A 441 -5.95 18.03 -14.40
N ALA A 442 -6.13 16.77 -14.08
CA ALA A 442 -6.16 15.67 -15.03
C ALA A 442 -7.54 15.02 -15.07
N PHE A 443 -8.07 14.85 -16.28
CA PHE A 443 -9.22 14.01 -16.57
C PHE A 443 -8.72 12.62 -16.95
N VAL A 444 -9.27 11.60 -16.29
CA VAL A 444 -8.93 10.21 -16.54
C VAL A 444 -10.24 9.48 -16.84
N LEU A 445 -10.47 9.18 -18.10
CA LEU A 445 -11.72 8.57 -18.57
C LEU A 445 -11.41 7.22 -19.19
N ILE A 446 -12.01 6.16 -18.65
CA ILE A 446 -11.69 4.78 -19.01
C ILE A 446 -12.90 4.17 -19.73
N SER A 447 -12.65 3.54 -20.86
CA SER A 447 -13.62 2.82 -21.68
C SER A 447 -13.18 1.38 -21.92
N ALA A 448 -14.15 0.49 -22.11
CA ALA A 448 -13.89 -0.87 -22.61
C ALA A 448 -13.80 -0.93 -24.15
N ASP A 449 -14.23 0.13 -24.83
CA ASP A 449 -14.29 0.21 -26.29
C ASP A 449 -13.06 0.94 -26.85
N LYS A 450 -12.26 0.25 -27.65
CA LYS A 450 -11.03 0.78 -28.26
C LYS A 450 -11.28 1.99 -29.16
N GLU A 451 -12.41 2.00 -29.85
CA GLU A 451 -12.72 2.99 -30.88
C GLU A 451 -13.47 4.21 -30.32
N SER A 452 -13.75 4.23 -29.01
CA SER A 452 -14.50 5.31 -28.34
C SER A 452 -13.67 6.57 -28.03
N PHE A 453 -12.48 6.72 -28.60
CA PHE A 453 -11.59 7.86 -28.34
C PHE A 453 -12.30 9.21 -28.50
N PHE A 454 -13.01 9.40 -29.62
CA PHE A 454 -13.66 10.68 -29.91
C PHE A 454 -14.86 10.96 -28.99
N ASP A 455 -15.65 9.93 -28.65
CA ASP A 455 -16.77 10.06 -27.70
C ASP A 455 -16.28 10.49 -26.31
N ILE A 456 -15.18 9.90 -25.86
CA ILE A 456 -14.59 10.18 -24.55
C ILE A 456 -13.90 11.55 -24.55
N LYS A 457 -13.23 11.93 -25.65
CA LYS A 457 -12.67 13.27 -25.82
C LYS A 457 -13.76 14.34 -25.78
N GLN A 458 -14.88 14.15 -26.50
CA GLN A 458 -16.01 15.07 -26.48
C GLN A 458 -16.59 15.20 -25.07
N MET A 459 -16.78 14.07 -24.37
CA MET A 459 -17.19 14.09 -22.96
C MET A 459 -16.24 14.92 -22.09
N ARG A 460 -14.93 14.82 -22.28
CA ARG A 460 -13.97 15.64 -21.54
C ARG A 460 -14.15 17.13 -21.85
N ASP A 461 -14.26 17.48 -23.12
CA ASP A 461 -14.43 18.87 -23.57
C ASP A 461 -15.71 19.49 -22.98
N ASP A 462 -16.83 18.77 -23.03
CA ASP A 462 -18.11 19.19 -22.45
C ASP A 462 -18.03 19.33 -20.92
N THR A 463 -17.34 18.39 -20.26
CA THR A 463 -17.15 18.42 -18.81
C THR A 463 -16.30 19.60 -18.38
N ALA A 464 -15.22 19.88 -19.12
CA ALA A 464 -14.35 21.03 -18.84
C ALA A 464 -15.14 22.34 -18.96
N ALA A 465 -15.93 22.50 -20.03
CA ALA A 465 -16.78 23.68 -20.23
C ALA A 465 -17.82 23.85 -19.11
N GLU A 466 -18.47 22.77 -18.67
CA GLU A 466 -19.44 22.83 -17.56
C GLU A 466 -18.76 23.20 -16.21
N LEU A 467 -17.56 22.69 -15.96
CA LEU A 467 -16.78 23.00 -14.75
C LEU A 467 -16.24 24.43 -14.73
N GLU A 468 -15.96 25.00 -15.90
CA GLU A 468 -15.62 26.41 -16.04
C GLU A 468 -16.85 27.29 -15.81
N LEU A 469 -17.98 26.96 -16.45
CA LEU A 469 -19.23 27.72 -16.34
C LEU A 469 -19.75 27.82 -14.90
N ASN A 470 -19.64 26.74 -14.12
CA ASN A 470 -20.08 26.74 -12.73
C ASN A 470 -18.97 27.15 -11.72
N GLY A 471 -17.80 27.56 -12.21
CA GLY A 471 -16.66 28.00 -11.38
C GLY A 471 -15.99 26.89 -10.56
N SER A 472 -16.34 25.61 -10.77
CA SER A 472 -15.73 24.49 -10.05
C SER A 472 -14.26 24.33 -10.37
N LEU A 473 -13.84 24.69 -11.58
CA LEU A 473 -12.43 24.60 -11.98
C LEU A 473 -11.54 25.49 -11.10
N GLU A 474 -11.95 26.73 -10.85
CA GLU A 474 -11.22 27.67 -10.00
C GLU A 474 -11.23 27.24 -8.53
N ILE A 475 -12.31 26.59 -8.07
CA ILE A 475 -12.35 25.99 -6.73
C ILE A 475 -11.32 24.87 -6.60
N ILE A 476 -11.19 24.00 -7.60
CA ILE A 476 -10.20 22.93 -7.62
C ILE A 476 -8.79 23.53 -7.59
N LYS A 477 -8.48 24.50 -8.46
CA LYS A 477 -7.17 25.18 -8.51
C LYS A 477 -6.81 25.80 -7.15
N LYS A 478 -7.75 26.54 -6.53
CA LYS A 478 -7.56 27.14 -5.19
C LYS A 478 -7.30 26.09 -4.12
N ALA A 479 -8.02 24.96 -4.15
CA ALA A 479 -7.83 23.88 -3.18
C ALA A 479 -6.49 23.16 -3.37
N VAL A 480 -6.02 23.00 -4.61
CA VAL A 480 -4.68 22.45 -4.91
C VAL A 480 -3.60 23.38 -4.37
N PHE A 481 -3.70 24.69 -4.65
CA PHE A 481 -2.75 25.70 -4.16
C PHE A 481 -2.72 25.77 -2.62
N LYS A 482 -3.89 25.64 -1.97
CA LYS A 482 -3.98 25.60 -0.50
C LYS A 482 -3.26 24.38 0.10
N GLY A 483 -3.19 23.26 -0.61
CA GLY A 483 -2.49 22.06 -0.13
C GLY A 483 -3.27 21.28 0.93
N ARG A 484 -2.55 20.71 1.92
CA ARG A 484 -3.20 19.99 3.04
C ARG A 484 -3.65 21.00 4.10
N PRO A 485 -4.79 20.77 4.76
CA PRO A 485 -5.22 21.64 5.85
C PRO A 485 -4.23 21.59 7.01
N SER A 486 -4.00 22.74 7.65
CA SER A 486 -3.24 22.80 8.89
C SER A 486 -4.08 22.25 10.05
N LEU A 487 -3.43 21.83 11.13
CA LEU A 487 -4.15 21.29 12.31
C LEU A 487 -5.15 22.29 12.90
N SER A 488 -4.77 23.56 12.95
CA SER A 488 -5.63 24.65 13.45
C SER A 488 -6.89 24.86 12.60
N GLU A 489 -6.85 24.52 11.31
CA GLU A 489 -8.03 24.58 10.43
C GLU A 489 -8.99 23.42 10.65
N ILE A 490 -8.49 22.27 11.11
CA ILE A 490 -9.29 21.06 11.32
C ILE A 490 -9.97 21.11 12.69
N SER A 491 -9.26 21.60 13.71
CA SER A 491 -9.80 21.78 15.05
C SER A 491 -9.11 22.94 15.76
N ASN A 492 -9.91 23.85 16.31
CA ASN A 492 -9.44 25.09 16.92
C ASN A 492 -8.66 24.87 18.24
N GLU A 493 -8.75 23.69 18.86
CA GLU A 493 -8.11 23.37 20.14
C GLU A 493 -7.62 21.92 20.18
N THR A 494 -6.46 21.63 19.57
CA THR A 494 -5.84 20.30 19.68
C THR A 494 -4.40 20.35 20.13
N TYR A 495 -4.06 19.47 21.07
CA TYR A 495 -2.68 19.20 21.49
C TYR A 495 -2.00 18.15 20.59
N LEU A 496 -2.60 17.83 19.42
CA LEU A 496 -2.07 16.85 18.48
C LEU A 496 -0.99 17.49 17.61
N SER A 497 0.16 16.82 17.48
CA SER A 497 1.24 17.28 16.60
C SER A 497 1.04 16.89 15.13
N HIS A 498 0.34 15.78 14.88
CA HIS A 498 -0.06 15.27 13.57
C HIS A 498 -1.04 14.09 13.75
N PHE A 499 -1.89 13.79 12.75
CA PHE A 499 -2.69 12.56 12.73
C PHE A 499 -2.78 11.95 11.33
N LEU A 500 -3.09 10.66 11.26
CA LEU A 500 -3.37 9.96 10.02
C LEU A 500 -4.67 9.17 10.20
N TYR A 501 -5.72 9.56 9.50
CA TYR A 501 -7.02 8.90 9.59
C TYR A 501 -7.31 8.15 8.28
N LYS A 502 -7.59 6.84 8.37
CA LYS A 502 -8.01 5.99 7.25
C LYS A 502 -9.47 5.58 7.43
N SER A 503 -10.32 5.96 6.49
CA SER A 503 -11.65 5.36 6.33
C SER A 503 -11.50 4.00 5.66
N ARG A 504 -11.80 2.92 6.39
CA ARG A 504 -11.75 1.54 5.85
C ARG A 504 -12.85 1.28 4.82
N THR A 505 -14.01 1.91 4.97
CA THR A 505 -15.17 1.71 4.09
C THR A 505 -15.01 2.39 2.74
N ASN A 506 -14.38 3.58 2.72
CA ASN A 506 -14.17 4.34 1.50
C ASN A 506 -12.78 4.09 0.89
N VAL A 507 -11.88 3.46 1.66
CA VAL A 507 -10.45 3.29 1.36
C VAL A 507 -9.81 4.63 0.97
N GLN A 508 -10.13 5.63 1.79
CA GLN A 508 -9.63 6.98 1.69
C GLN A 508 -8.92 7.33 2.99
N PHE A 509 -7.95 8.23 2.91
CA PHE A 509 -7.31 8.77 4.09
C PHE A 509 -7.23 10.29 4.04
N ILE A 510 -7.08 10.88 5.23
CA ILE A 510 -6.81 12.30 5.41
C ILE A 510 -5.70 12.46 6.45
N MET A 511 -4.85 13.44 6.20
CA MET A 511 -3.82 13.89 7.11
C MET A 511 -3.64 15.40 6.97
N PRO A 512 -3.27 16.10 8.04
CA PRO A 512 -2.91 17.51 7.96
C PRO A 512 -1.57 17.70 7.23
N GLU A 513 -1.20 18.95 7.00
CA GLU A 513 0.15 19.27 6.58
C GLU A 513 1.20 18.78 7.61
N TYR A 514 2.37 18.38 7.12
CA TYR A 514 3.49 18.05 8.00
C TYR A 514 3.92 19.29 8.77
N THR A 515 3.95 19.20 10.11
CA THR A 515 4.54 20.25 10.95
C THR A 515 6.06 20.29 10.76
N ALA A 516 6.71 21.40 11.13
CA ALA A 516 8.15 21.61 10.92
C ALA A 516 9.04 20.44 11.41
N ASN A 517 8.60 19.73 12.45
CA ASN A 517 9.29 18.57 13.03
C ASN A 517 9.32 17.34 12.10
N PHE A 518 8.48 17.29 11.06
CA PHE A 518 8.38 16.20 10.09
C PHE A 518 8.69 16.65 8.65
N ASN A 519 9.51 17.70 8.47
CA ASN A 519 9.84 18.16 7.12
C ASN A 519 10.81 17.24 6.38
N ASN A 520 11.73 16.56 7.09
CA ASN A 520 12.65 15.62 6.47
C ASN A 520 11.91 14.31 6.07
N LEU A 521 12.18 13.78 4.88
CA LEU A 521 11.69 12.50 4.37
C LEU A 521 11.87 11.36 5.39
N ILE A 522 13.02 11.31 6.05
CA ILE A 522 13.31 10.29 7.08
C ILE A 522 12.33 10.43 8.26
N GLY A 523 12.07 11.67 8.71
CA GLY A 523 11.12 11.96 9.77
C GLY A 523 9.70 11.56 9.40
N ARG A 524 9.28 11.82 8.15
CA ARG A 524 7.97 11.42 7.60
C ARG A 524 7.82 9.91 7.56
N ARG A 525 8.83 9.21 7.03
CA ARG A 525 8.83 7.74 6.94
C ARG A 525 8.74 7.10 8.31
N ARG A 526 9.54 7.57 9.28
CA ARG A 526 9.51 7.08 10.67
C ARG A 526 8.13 7.27 11.30
N TYR A 527 7.53 8.44 11.14
CA TYR A 527 6.19 8.72 11.65
C TYR A 527 5.14 7.75 11.08
N LEU A 528 5.16 7.54 9.76
CA LEU A 528 4.20 6.65 9.10
C LEU A 528 4.43 5.17 9.47
N HIS A 529 5.68 4.76 9.64
CA HIS A 529 6.00 3.42 10.10
C HIS A 529 5.51 3.18 11.55
N PHE A 530 5.76 4.14 12.44
CA PHE A 530 5.31 4.07 13.84
C PHE A 530 3.78 4.02 13.98
N THR A 531 3.07 4.87 13.23
CA THR A 531 1.59 4.92 13.27
C THR A 531 0.97 3.60 12.82
N LYS A 532 1.52 2.96 11.78
CA LYS A 532 1.05 1.65 11.30
C LYS A 532 1.30 0.54 12.32
N ASN A 533 2.49 0.46 12.88
CA ASN A 533 2.82 -0.58 13.86
C ASN A 533 2.02 -0.39 15.15
N SER A 534 1.85 0.84 15.61
CA SER A 534 1.03 1.17 16.79
C SER A 534 -0.44 0.78 16.58
N SER A 535 -1.02 1.03 15.40
CA SER A 535 -2.41 0.65 15.10
C SER A 535 -2.67 -0.86 15.14
N SER A 536 -1.62 -1.68 15.04
CA SER A 536 -1.70 -3.15 15.14
C SER A 536 -1.77 -3.66 16.60
N SER A 537 -1.51 -2.78 17.58
CA SER A 537 -1.51 -3.09 19.02
C SER A 537 -2.83 -2.74 19.74
N TRP A 538 -3.74 -2.06 19.04
CA TRP A 538 -5.01 -1.54 19.56
C TRP A 538 -6.27 -2.31 19.09
N TYR A 539 -6.11 -3.58 18.71
CA TYR A 539 -7.25 -4.48 18.45
C TYR A 539 -7.29 -5.63 19.45
#